data_AF-A0A8G1ZFY9-F1
#
_entry.id   AF-A0A8G1ZFY9-F1
#
_cell.length_a   1.000
_cell.length_b   1.000
_cell.length_c   1.000
_cell.angle_alpha   90.00
_cell.angle_beta   90.00
_cell.angle_gamma   90.00
#
_symmetry.space_group_name_H-M   'P 1'
#
loop_
_entity.id
_entity.type
_entity.pdbx_description
1 polymer ?
#
loop_
_entity_poly.entity_id
_entity_poly.type
_entity_poly.pdbx_seq_one_letter_code
_entity_poly.pdbx_strand_id
1 'polypeptide(L)' 'MPTPPGRRQRRAGGLPDALGRAALAAEFLRRNRTYRAEHTQMQQSIADGAVAQKAAETAFARRWGLSFRHGAG' A
#
# COMPACT_ATOMS: atom_id res chain seq x y z
N MET A 1 -45.75 16.15 17.28
CA MET A 1 -44.29 16.23 17.44
C MET A 1 -43.65 15.20 16.54
N PRO A 2 -42.83 15.54 15.53
CA PRO A 2 -42.07 14.54 14.78
C PRO A 2 -40.67 14.34 15.40
N THR A 3 -40.30 13.09 15.61
CA THR A 3 -39.02 12.63 16.16
C THR A 3 -37.85 13.01 15.22
N PRO A 4 -36.65 13.35 15.72
CA PRO A 4 -35.52 13.65 14.84
C PRO A 4 -35.03 12.37 14.16
N PRO A 5 -34.56 12.43 12.90
CA PRO A 5 -34.00 11.26 12.23
C PRO A 5 -32.74 10.82 12.97
N GLY A 6 -32.82 9.63 13.59
CA GLY A 6 -31.71 8.97 14.25
C GLY A 6 -30.51 8.90 13.30
N ARG A 7 -29.42 9.52 13.72
CA ARG A 7 -28.11 9.48 13.07
C ARG A 7 -27.78 8.02 12.76
N ARG A 8 -27.93 7.60 11.50
CA ARG A 8 -27.42 6.32 11.00
C ARG A 8 -25.90 6.36 11.19
N GLN A 9 -25.43 5.86 12.34
CA GLN A 9 -24.06 5.41 12.47
C GLN A 9 -23.89 4.33 11.39
N ARG A 10 -23.14 4.66 10.34
CA ARG A 10 -22.58 3.65 9.46
C ARG A 10 -21.74 2.73 10.35
N ARG A 11 -22.34 1.63 10.79
CA ARG A 11 -21.59 0.49 11.30
C ARG A 11 -20.75 0.02 10.12
N ALA A 12 -19.50 0.47 10.09
CA ALA A 12 -18.45 -0.18 9.34
C ALA A 12 -18.30 -1.58 9.96
N GLY A 13 -19.14 -2.52 9.51
CA GLY A 13 -18.95 -3.93 9.77
C GLY A 13 -17.55 -4.31 9.30
N GLY A 14 -16.79 -4.95 10.16
CA GLY A 14 -15.42 -5.37 9.91
C GLY A 14 -15.30 -6.26 8.66
N LEU A 15 -14.55 -5.74 7.68
CA LEU A 15 -13.72 -6.35 6.61
C LEU A 15 -14.20 -7.64 5.88
N PRO A 16 -14.08 -7.69 4.53
CA PRO A 16 -12.76 -7.67 3.86
C PRO A 16 -12.70 -6.83 2.57
N ASP A 17 -13.37 -5.69 2.50
CA ASP A 17 -13.32 -4.82 1.31
C ASP A 17 -11.95 -4.13 1.12
N ALA A 18 -11.11 -4.10 2.18
CA ALA A 18 -9.74 -3.60 2.12
C ALA A 18 -8.81 -4.51 1.29
N LEU A 19 -9.01 -5.83 1.34
CA LEU A 19 -8.26 -6.79 0.51
C LEU A 19 -8.65 -6.66 -0.96
N GLY A 20 -9.92 -6.43 -1.27
CA GLY A 20 -10.39 -6.26 -2.65
C GLY A 20 -9.74 -5.07 -3.36
N ARG A 21 -9.79 -3.87 -2.76
CA ARG A 21 -9.18 -2.67 -3.35
C ARG A 21 -7.66 -2.69 -3.32
N ALA A 22 -7.03 -3.17 -2.24
CA ALA A 22 -5.58 -3.23 -2.16
C ALA A 22 -5.00 -4.28 -3.12
N ALA A 23 -5.65 -5.44 -3.28
CA ALA A 23 -5.26 -6.44 -4.27
C ALA A 23 -5.44 -5.91 -5.70
N LEU A 24 -6.54 -5.18 -5.97
CA LEU A 24 -6.76 -4.56 -7.27
C LEU A 24 -5.66 -3.54 -7.58
N ALA A 25 -5.31 -2.66 -6.63
CA ALA A 25 -4.21 -1.72 -6.76
C ALA A 25 -2.86 -2.43 -6.96
N ALA A 26 -2.62 -3.53 -6.25
CA ALA A 26 -1.41 -4.33 -6.40
C ALA A 26 -1.30 -4.94 -7.81
N GLU A 27 -2.41 -5.35 -8.41
CA GLU A 27 -2.42 -5.87 -9.79
C GLU A 27 -2.09 -4.78 -10.83
N PHE A 28 -2.51 -3.53 -10.62
CA PHE A 28 -2.07 -2.41 -11.47
C PHE A 28 -0.57 -2.17 -11.40
N LEU A 29 0.02 -2.25 -10.20
CA LEU A 29 1.46 -2.13 -10.01
C LEU A 29 2.20 -3.31 -10.66
N ARG A 30 1.66 -4.53 -10.51
CA ARG A 30 2.22 -5.75 -11.08
C ARG A 30 2.26 -5.72 -12.61
N ARG A 31 1.26 -5.10 -13.27
CA ARG A 31 1.24 -4.93 -14.73
C ARG A 31 2.01 -3.71 -15.23
N ASN A 32 2.42 -2.79 -14.36
CA ASN A 32 3.16 -1.59 -14.75
C ASN A 32 4.65 -1.92 -14.97
N ARG A 33 5.12 -1.79 -16.23
CA ARG A 33 6.52 -2.03 -16.61
C ARG A 33 7.52 -1.14 -15.88
N THR A 34 7.17 0.13 -15.65
CA THR A 34 8.03 1.11 -14.98
C THR A 34 8.18 0.76 -13.51
N TYR A 35 7.08 0.38 -12.86
CA TYR A 35 7.11 -0.12 -11.49
C TYR A 35 8.04 -1.32 -11.33
N ARG A 36 7.93 -2.30 -12.25
CA ARG A 36 8.80 -3.49 -12.22
C ARG A 36 10.27 -3.14 -12.38
N ALA A 37 10.62 -2.27 -13.34
CA ALA A 37 11.99 -1.85 -13.56
C ALA A 37 12.57 -1.12 -12.33
N GLU A 38 11.82 -0.17 -11.75
CA GLU A 38 12.26 0.56 -10.56
C GLU A 38 12.36 -0.35 -9.33
N HIS A 39 11.45 -1.32 -9.19
CA HIS A 39 11.49 -2.29 -8.09
C HIS A 39 12.71 -3.21 -8.19
N THR A 40 13.06 -3.69 -9.40
CA THR A 40 14.27 -4.47 -9.63
C THR A 40 15.53 -3.65 -9.35
N GLN A 41 15.57 -2.38 -9.81
CA GLN A 41 16.68 -1.48 -9.52
C GLN A 41 16.86 -1.23 -8.02
N MET A 42 15.75 -1.05 -7.29
CA MET A 42 15.76 -0.92 -5.84
C MET A 42 16.34 -2.18 -5.18
N GLN A 43 15.86 -3.37 -5.58
CA GLN A 43 16.37 -4.64 -5.03
C GLN A 43 17.86 -4.85 -5.30
N GLN A 44 18.33 -4.51 -6.50
CA GLN A 44 19.75 -4.57 -6.84
C GLN A 44 20.56 -3.61 -5.98
N SER A 45 20.11 -2.36 -5.83
CA SER A 45 20.80 -1.37 -4.98
C SER A 45 20.88 -1.78 -3.51
N ILE A 46 19.90 -2.54 -3.02
CA ILE A 46 19.92 -3.14 -1.67
C ILE A 46 20.90 -4.32 -1.61
N ALA A 47 20.87 -5.20 -2.60
CA ALA A 47 21.75 -6.37 -2.68
C ALA A 47 23.22 -5.99 -2.80
N ASP A 48 23.52 -4.93 -3.56
CA ASP A 48 24.85 -4.35 -3.73
C ASP A 48 25.31 -3.56 -2.50
N GLY A 49 24.44 -3.40 -1.49
CA GLY A 49 24.73 -2.64 -0.27
C GLY A 49 24.82 -1.12 -0.47
N ALA A 50 24.47 -0.62 -1.65
CA ALA A 50 24.55 0.80 -1.99
C ALA A 50 23.55 1.66 -1.20
N VAL A 51 22.42 1.09 -0.79
CA VAL A 51 21.39 1.78 0.02
C VAL A 51 20.85 0.84 1.09
N ALA A 52 20.70 1.36 2.31
CA ALA A 52 20.04 0.63 3.39
C ALA A 52 18.61 0.25 2.99
N GLN A 53 18.24 -1.02 3.15
CA GLN A 53 16.93 -1.58 2.78
C GLN A 53 15.76 -0.66 3.17
N LYS A 54 15.70 -0.24 4.43
CA LYS A 54 14.63 0.60 4.96
C LYS A 54 14.56 1.98 4.28
N ALA A 55 15.70 2.55 3.90
CA ALA A 55 15.76 3.83 3.21
C ALA A 55 15.27 3.70 1.75
N ALA A 56 15.68 2.62 1.07
CA ALA A 56 15.26 2.31 -0.29
C ALA A 56 13.73 2.06 -0.35
N GLU A 57 13.21 1.24 0.55
CA GLU A 57 11.77 0.96 0.65
C GLU A 57 10.95 2.22 1.01
N THR A 58 11.47 3.08 1.89
CA THR A 58 10.79 4.34 2.25
C THR A 58 10.74 5.31 1.06
N ALA A 59 11.83 5.45 0.31
CA ALA A 59 11.87 6.30 -0.88
C ALA A 59 10.93 5.78 -1.97
N PHE A 60 10.91 4.45 -2.17
CA PHE A 60 10.04 3.79 -3.13
C PHE A 60 8.56 3.92 -2.76
N ALA A 61 8.22 3.75 -1.48
CA ALA A 61 6.89 3.99 -0.93
C ALA A 61 6.39 5.41 -1.22
N ARG A 62 7.22 6.42 -0.95
CA ARG A 62 6.87 7.83 -1.21
C ARG A 62 6.61 8.11 -2.68
N ARG A 63 7.42 7.52 -3.57
CA ARG A 63 7.29 7.70 -5.03
C ARG A 63 6.02 7.08 -5.58
N TRP A 64 5.67 5.88 -5.11
CA TRP A 64 4.54 5.10 -5.62
C TRP A 64 3.26 5.23 -4.79
N GLY A 65 3.28 6.05 -3.74
CA GLY A 65 2.15 6.21 -2.82
C GLY A 65 1.83 4.92 -2.03
N LEU A 66 2.81 4.04 -1.87
CA LEU A 66 2.66 2.77 -1.16
C LEU A 66 2.96 2.97 0.32
N SER A 67 2.18 2.32 1.18
CA SER A 67 2.52 2.18 2.59
C SER A 67 2.92 0.74 2.84
N PHE A 68 4.21 0.46 2.93
CA PHE A 68 4.68 -0.85 3.37
C PHE A 68 4.35 -1.00 4.85
N ARG A 69 3.44 -1.91 5.20
CA ARG A 69 3.37 -2.41 6.57
C ARG A 69 4.63 -3.24 6.78
N HIS A 70 5.64 -2.65 7.42
CA HIS A 70 6.67 -3.45 8.06
C HIS A 70 5.94 -4.30 9.10
N GLY A 71 5.81 -5.60 8.84
CA GLY A 71 5.39 -6.54 9.85
C GLY A 71 6.42 -6.48 10.97
N ALA A 72 6.06 -5.88 12.10
CA ALA A 72 6.69 -6.24 13.37
C ALA A 72 6.03 -7.56 13.78
N GLY A 73 6.78 -8.66 13.65
CA GLY A 73 6.36 -10.02 13.97
C GLY A 73 7.50 -10.98 13.69
#